data_AF-A0A7S1WP53-F1
#
_entry.id   AF-A0A7S1WP53-F1
#
_cell.length_a   1.000
_cell.length_b   1.000
_cell.length_c   1.000
_cell.angle_alpha   90.00
_cell.angle_beta   90.00
_cell.angle_gamma   90.00
#
_symmetry.space_group_name_H-M   'P 1'
#
loop_
_entity.id
_entity.type
_entity.pdbx_description
1 polymer ?
#
loop_
_entity_poly.entity_id
_entity_poly.type
_entity_poly.pdbx_seq_one_letter_code
_entity_poly.pdbx_strand_id
1 'polypeptide(L)'
;CTMLNGRIGIRIDGALSLAVYDKAQRLPVVQDDSDDIALPEISKSKKKEGEEGPTQKYETEEDKMFAKENADFERAMASNGVPKRFNLVQVVTSDINTNLMTIPNSLARMVVMVPVLCGTLCLLIGEIGMGFIFSLATAILNLVLMTAIGFMMRTSLGAFYTTSGRRLQFLQEVLAGIRFIKGCGAEQIVKDRMFTARALEIMSLDKFYTIQCYMFIMSLQLPRLYILASLGGYAFFHHGVVEPTVIMSLLPLLMSVQGAIAVVFSLITMLVLA
;
A
#
# COMPACT_ATOMS: atom_id res chain seq x y z
N CYS A 1 -27.26 0.63 -9.92
CA CYS A 1 -26.78 0.48 -8.53
C CYS A 1 -25.67 1.46 -8.11
N THR A 2 -24.86 2.02 -9.02
CA THR A 2 -23.74 2.93 -8.67
C THR A 2 -24.17 4.21 -7.94
N MET A 3 -25.30 4.82 -8.33
CA MET A 3 -25.79 6.04 -7.67
C MET A 3 -26.28 5.80 -6.23
N LEU A 4 -26.86 4.64 -5.92
CA LEU A 4 -27.33 4.33 -4.57
C LEU A 4 -26.14 4.15 -3.61
N ASN A 5 -25.13 3.38 -4.03
CA ASN A 5 -23.90 3.21 -3.27
C ASN A 5 -23.17 4.54 -3.04
N GLY A 6 -23.12 5.41 -4.07
CA GLY A 6 -22.54 6.74 -3.94
C GLY A 6 -23.25 7.62 -2.91
N ARG A 7 -24.59 7.61 -2.91
CA ARG A 7 -25.39 8.38 -1.93
C ARG A 7 -25.22 7.89 -0.50
N ILE A 8 -25.19 6.58 -0.30
CA ILE A 8 -24.96 5.99 1.03
C ILE A 8 -23.55 6.34 1.51
N GLY A 9 -22.55 6.26 0.61
CA GLY A 9 -21.19 6.64 0.92
C GLY A 9 -21.10 8.09 1.42
N ILE A 10 -21.62 9.06 0.65
CA ILE A 10 -21.56 10.48 1.06
C ILE A 10 -22.20 10.72 2.44
N ARG A 11 -23.29 10.03 2.78
CA ARG A 11 -23.95 10.16 4.09
C ARG A 11 -23.11 9.60 5.22
N ILE A 12 -22.50 8.43 5.01
CA ILE A 12 -21.63 7.79 5.98
C ILE A 12 -20.38 8.64 6.21
N ASP A 13 -19.75 9.15 5.14
CA ASP A 13 -18.56 10.02 5.20
C ASP A 13 -18.83 11.30 6.00
N GLY A 14 -19.96 11.96 5.72
CA GLY A 14 -20.38 13.15 6.44
C GLY A 14 -20.64 12.88 7.92
N ALA A 15 -21.33 11.77 8.25
CA ALA A 15 -21.62 11.41 9.64
C ALA A 15 -20.35 11.10 10.44
N LEU A 16 -19.38 10.41 9.84
CA LEU A 16 -18.11 10.07 10.49
C LEU A 16 -17.19 11.26 10.64
N SER A 17 -17.09 12.10 9.62
CA SER A 17 -16.33 13.35 9.71
C SER A 17 -16.83 14.22 10.87
N LEU A 18 -18.16 14.32 11.05
CA LEU A 18 -18.76 15.00 12.20
C LEU A 18 -18.46 14.30 13.53
N ALA A 19 -18.53 12.97 13.58
CA ALA A 19 -18.23 12.21 14.80
C ALA A 19 -16.75 12.35 15.22
N VAL A 20 -15.82 12.31 14.27
CA VAL A 20 -14.39 12.53 14.54
C VAL A 20 -14.15 13.98 14.98
N TYR A 21 -14.83 14.95 14.37
CA TYR A 21 -14.75 16.35 14.79
C TYR A 21 -15.26 16.57 16.23
N ASP A 22 -16.44 16.06 16.58
CA ASP A 22 -16.99 16.14 17.96
C ASP A 22 -16.08 15.44 18.97
N LYS A 23 -15.48 14.30 18.59
CA LYS A 23 -14.52 13.61 19.45
C LYS A 23 -13.22 14.40 19.61
N ALA A 24 -12.71 15.00 18.54
CA ALA A 24 -11.47 15.79 18.56
C ALA A 24 -11.58 17.01 19.47
N GLN A 25 -12.76 17.64 19.55
CA GLN A 25 -13.00 18.78 20.46
C GLN A 25 -12.96 18.40 21.95
N ARG A 26 -13.17 17.13 22.29
CA ARG A 26 -13.23 16.66 23.68
C ARG A 26 -11.95 16.00 24.16
N LEU A 27 -10.97 15.82 23.27
CA LEU A 27 -9.69 15.24 23.65
C LEU A 27 -8.94 16.25 24.54
N PRO A 28 -8.49 15.85 25.74
CA PRO A 28 -7.67 16.72 26.57
C PRO A 28 -6.41 17.07 25.78
N VAL A 29 -5.99 18.34 25.87
CA VAL A 29 -4.69 18.76 25.37
C VAL A 29 -3.66 18.08 26.26
N VAL A 30 -3.19 16.91 25.84
CA VAL A 30 -2.00 16.30 26.42
C VAL A 30 -0.87 17.23 26.04
N GLN A 31 -0.39 18.01 27.01
CA GLN A 31 0.90 18.67 26.88
C GLN A 31 1.90 17.52 26.82
N ASP A 32 2.46 17.28 25.64
CA ASP A 32 3.56 16.34 25.51
C ASP A 32 4.70 16.89 26.37
N ASP A 33 5.01 16.19 27.47
CA ASP A 33 6.25 16.39 28.18
C ASP A 33 7.37 16.18 27.16
N SER A 34 8.10 17.25 26.89
CA SER A 34 9.10 17.40 25.82
C SER A 34 10.31 16.45 25.92
N ASP A 35 10.28 15.49 26.85
CA ASP A 35 11.40 14.64 27.21
C ASP A 35 11.68 13.54 26.15
N ASP A 36 10.72 13.24 25.27
CA ASP A 36 10.92 12.34 24.12
C ASP A 36 11.67 13.00 22.94
N ILE A 37 11.94 14.31 23.01
CA ILE A 37 12.92 15.01 22.16
C ILE A 37 14.16 15.34 23.00
N ALA A 38 14.61 14.40 23.84
CA ALA A 38 15.96 14.44 24.35
C ALA A 38 16.92 14.26 23.16
N LEU A 39 17.47 15.37 22.68
CA LEU A 39 18.70 15.38 21.88
C LEU A 39 19.68 14.41 22.56
N PRO A 40 20.19 13.38 21.87
CA PRO A 40 21.09 12.43 22.50
C PRO A 40 22.26 13.20 23.09
N GLU A 41 22.43 13.12 24.41
CA GLU A 41 23.60 13.69 25.09
C GLU A 41 24.84 13.21 24.35
N ILE A 42 25.60 14.17 23.84
CA ILE A 42 26.82 13.98 23.09
C ILE A 42 27.82 13.26 24.00
N SER A 43 27.79 11.92 23.97
CA SER A 43 28.78 11.09 24.62
C SER A 43 30.10 11.36 23.91
N LYS A 44 30.98 12.12 24.57
CA LYS A 44 32.33 12.50 24.13
C LYS A 44 33.09 11.31 23.54
N SER A 45 33.03 11.13 22.22
CA SER A 45 33.89 10.17 21.53
C SER A 45 35.28 10.80 21.41
N LYS A 46 36.25 10.19 22.08
CA LYS A 46 37.68 10.52 22.00
C LYS A 46 38.13 10.59 20.53
N LYS A 47 38.54 11.79 20.13
CA LYS A 47 39.24 12.12 18.88
C LYS A 47 40.54 11.31 18.81
N LYS A 48 40.73 10.51 17.76
CA LYS A 48 42.06 10.10 17.27
C LYS A 48 42.37 11.02 16.09
N GLU A 49 43.40 11.84 16.27
CA GLU A 49 44.00 12.65 15.21
C GLU A 49 44.79 11.75 14.26
N GLY A 50 44.59 11.95 12.98
CA GLY A 50 45.26 11.25 11.89
C GLY A 50 45.06 12.04 10.60
N GLU A 51 46.17 12.65 10.18
CA GLU A 51 46.49 13.54 9.06
C GLU A 51 45.66 13.56 7.76
N GLU A 52 45.77 14.73 7.13
CA GLU A 52 44.95 15.38 6.11
C GLU A 52 45.14 14.89 4.66
N GLY A 53 44.05 15.00 3.89
CA GLY A 53 44.03 15.15 2.44
C GLY A 53 42.86 16.08 2.04
N PRO A 54 43.04 17.10 1.19
CA PRO A 54 42.17 18.27 1.21
C PRO A 54 41.04 18.19 0.19
N THR A 55 39.87 17.73 0.64
CA THR A 55 38.56 18.33 0.26
C THR A 55 37.54 17.95 1.33
N GLN A 56 37.84 18.31 2.58
CA GLN A 56 36.98 18.00 3.71
C GLN A 56 35.76 18.93 3.65
N LYS A 57 34.66 18.46 3.05
CA LYS A 57 33.33 18.98 3.36
C LYS A 57 33.21 18.93 4.87
N TYR A 58 33.03 20.08 5.52
CA TYR A 58 32.68 20.15 6.93
C TYR A 58 31.34 19.43 7.10
N GLU A 59 31.38 18.13 7.41
CA GLU A 59 30.23 17.44 7.97
C GLU A 59 29.97 18.07 9.33
N THR A 60 28.92 18.88 9.37
CA THR A 60 28.47 19.53 10.58
C THR A 60 28.05 18.44 11.57
N GLU A 61 28.26 18.62 12.88
CA GLU A 61 27.76 17.64 13.88
C GLU A 61 26.25 17.40 13.74
N GLU A 62 25.52 18.39 13.25
CA GLU A 62 24.12 18.27 12.84
C GLU A 62 23.92 17.17 11.80
N ASP A 63 24.72 17.12 10.73
CA ASP A 63 24.59 16.12 9.66
C ASP A 63 24.78 14.69 10.17
N LYS A 64 25.68 14.51 11.16
CA LYS A 64 25.92 13.21 11.82
C LYS A 64 24.78 12.81 12.75
N MET A 65 24.20 13.77 13.47
CA MET A 65 23.00 13.53 14.28
C MET A 65 21.82 13.10 13.40
N PHE A 66 21.64 13.72 12.23
CA PHE A 66 20.58 13.33 11.28
C PHE A 66 20.82 11.98 10.60
N ALA A 67 22.06 11.66 10.24
CA ALA A 67 22.38 10.33 9.69
C ALA A 67 22.11 9.22 10.71
N LYS A 68 22.42 9.47 11.98
CA LYS A 68 22.12 8.57 13.10
C LYS A 68 20.62 8.48 13.37
N GLU A 69 19.89 9.60 13.33
CA GLU A 69 18.43 9.62 13.47
C GLU A 69 17.74 8.82 12.34
N ASN A 70 18.26 8.88 11.11
CA ASN A 70 17.75 8.07 10.00
C ASN A 70 18.02 6.57 10.20
N ALA A 71 19.21 6.19 10.69
CA ALA A 71 19.57 4.80 10.94
C ALA A 71 18.82 4.18 12.14
N ASP A 72 18.68 4.94 13.22
CA ASP A 72 17.90 4.55 14.39
C ASP A 72 16.39 4.52 14.05
N PHE A 73 15.95 5.35 13.09
CA PHE A 73 14.59 5.29 12.54
C PHE A 73 14.36 4.09 11.62
N GLU A 74 15.30 3.69 10.77
CA GLU A 74 15.21 2.41 10.03
C GLU A 74 15.02 1.24 10.99
N ARG A 75 15.72 1.27 12.14
CA ARG A 75 15.50 0.31 13.24
C ARG A 75 14.14 0.44 13.91
N ALA A 76 13.63 1.66 14.14
CA ALA A 76 12.32 1.89 14.72
C ALA A 76 11.15 1.50 13.77
N MET A 77 11.34 1.70 12.46
CA MET A 77 10.43 1.20 11.42
C MET A 77 10.40 -0.33 11.40
N ALA A 78 11.55 -0.98 11.62
CA ALA A 78 11.60 -2.42 11.80
C ALA A 78 10.91 -2.89 13.10
N SER A 79 10.71 -1.99 14.07
CA SER A 79 10.04 -2.26 15.33
C SER A 79 8.63 -1.63 15.42
N ASN A 80 7.73 -1.87 14.46
CA ASN A 80 6.26 -1.63 14.58
C ASN A 80 5.79 -0.30 15.24
N GLY A 81 6.61 0.76 15.22
CA GLY A 81 6.35 1.98 15.96
C GLY A 81 5.25 2.80 15.29
N VAL A 82 4.01 2.64 15.76
CA VAL A 82 2.90 3.50 15.39
C VAL A 82 3.26 4.95 15.79
N PRO A 83 3.26 5.93 14.87
CA PRO A 83 3.62 7.30 15.22
C PRO A 83 2.66 7.84 16.30
N LYS A 84 3.23 8.31 17.42
CA LYS A 84 2.47 8.81 18.59
C LYS A 84 1.57 10.01 18.24
N ARG A 85 1.89 10.76 17.17
CA ARG A 85 1.07 11.86 16.66
C ARG A 85 0.42 11.45 15.34
N PHE A 86 -0.86 11.09 15.40
CA PHE A 86 -1.66 10.93 14.19
C PHE A 86 -2.10 12.29 13.68
N ASN A 87 -1.80 12.57 12.41
CA ASN A 87 -2.40 13.70 11.73
C ASN A 87 -3.90 13.41 11.56
N LEU A 88 -4.72 14.03 12.42
CA LEU A 88 -6.18 13.91 12.41
C LEU A 88 -6.76 14.17 11.02
N VAL A 89 -6.15 15.06 10.23
CA VAL A 89 -6.54 15.33 8.85
C VAL A 89 -6.31 14.11 7.96
N GLN A 90 -5.20 13.40 8.12
CA GLN A 90 -4.88 12.20 7.32
C GLN A 90 -5.80 11.05 7.71
N VAL A 91 -6.08 10.86 9.00
CA VAL A 91 -7.04 9.84 9.47
C VAL A 91 -8.43 10.12 8.89
N VAL A 92 -8.89 11.37 8.95
CA VAL A 92 -10.22 11.75 8.43
C VAL A 92 -10.29 11.63 6.92
N THR A 93 -9.29 12.09 6.19
CA THR A 93 -9.35 12.12 4.71
C THR A 93 -9.01 10.79 4.04
N SER A 94 -8.04 10.06 4.59
CA SER A 94 -7.55 8.80 4.01
C SER A 94 -8.25 7.59 4.62
N ASP A 95 -8.30 7.48 5.94
CA ASP A 95 -8.74 6.23 6.59
C ASP A 95 -10.26 6.10 6.58
N ILE A 96 -11.01 7.19 6.79
CA ILE A 96 -12.48 7.13 6.71
C ILE A 96 -12.91 6.75 5.29
N ASN A 97 -12.35 7.41 4.27
CA ASN A 97 -12.73 7.13 2.90
C ASN A 97 -12.29 5.72 2.48
N THR A 98 -11.05 5.33 2.77
CA THR A 98 -10.50 4.03 2.31
C THR A 98 -11.10 2.88 3.11
N ASN A 99 -11.04 2.93 4.44
CA ASN A 99 -11.43 1.78 5.27
C ASN A 99 -12.94 1.67 5.40
N LEU A 100 -13.65 2.79 5.45
CA LEU A 100 -15.06 2.77 5.79
C LEU A 100 -15.98 2.69 4.57
N MET A 101 -15.56 3.19 3.41
CA MET A 101 -16.30 2.97 2.16
C MET A 101 -15.88 1.70 1.44
N THR A 102 -14.57 1.47 1.34
CA THR A 102 -14.06 0.43 0.45
C THR A 102 -14.21 -0.95 1.07
N ILE A 103 -13.95 -1.12 2.38
CA ILE A 103 -14.02 -2.44 3.03
C ILE A 103 -15.45 -2.98 3.00
N PRO A 104 -16.50 -2.27 3.50
CA PRO A 104 -17.85 -2.83 3.53
C PRO A 104 -18.41 -3.09 2.12
N ASN A 105 -18.14 -2.20 1.17
CA ASN A 105 -18.55 -2.40 -0.22
C ASN A 105 -17.82 -3.59 -0.86
N SER A 106 -16.54 -3.80 -0.54
CA SER A 106 -15.78 -4.94 -1.05
C SER A 106 -16.23 -6.25 -0.41
N LEU A 107 -16.49 -6.26 0.90
CA LEU A 107 -17.03 -7.41 1.62
C LEU A 107 -18.43 -7.78 1.12
N ALA A 108 -19.32 -6.81 0.96
CA ALA A 108 -20.67 -7.04 0.45
C ALA A 108 -20.63 -7.66 -0.97
N ARG A 109 -19.75 -7.14 -1.84
CA ARG A 109 -19.53 -7.73 -3.17
C ARG A 109 -18.94 -9.13 -3.08
N MET A 110 -18.00 -9.38 -2.18
CA MET A 110 -17.39 -10.69 -1.99
C MET A 110 -18.43 -11.72 -1.55
N VAL A 111 -19.29 -11.38 -0.59
CA VAL A 111 -20.39 -12.25 -0.11
C VAL A 111 -21.35 -12.63 -1.24
N VAL A 112 -21.62 -11.71 -2.17
CA VAL A 112 -22.50 -11.99 -3.34
C VAL A 112 -21.77 -12.76 -4.44
N MET A 113 -20.49 -12.47 -4.68
CA MET A 113 -19.73 -13.07 -5.79
C MET A 113 -19.22 -14.48 -5.48
N VAL A 114 -18.96 -14.81 -4.21
CA VAL A 114 -18.47 -16.15 -3.82
C VAL A 114 -19.46 -17.28 -4.18
N PRO A 115 -20.78 -17.17 -3.89
CA PRO A 115 -21.77 -18.16 -4.34
C PRO A 115 -21.84 -18.29 -5.86
N VAL A 116 -21.78 -17.16 -6.58
CA VAL A 116 -21.78 -17.16 -8.06
C VAL A 116 -20.56 -17.90 -8.59
N LEU A 117 -19.37 -17.63 -8.03
CA LEU A 117 -18.14 -18.33 -8.36
C LEU A 117 -18.29 -19.84 -8.10
N CYS A 118 -18.79 -20.23 -6.93
CA CYS A 118 -19.02 -21.64 -6.57
C CYS A 118 -19.95 -22.34 -7.59
N GLY A 119 -21.08 -21.71 -7.95
CA GLY A 119 -21.99 -22.25 -8.96
C GLY A 119 -21.32 -22.42 -10.33
N THR A 120 -20.56 -21.43 -10.79
CA THR A 120 -19.84 -21.53 -12.07
C THR A 120 -18.73 -22.59 -12.04
N LEU A 121 -18.05 -22.78 -10.91
CA LEU A 121 -17.07 -23.84 -10.73
C LEU A 121 -17.73 -25.23 -10.73
N CYS A 122 -18.88 -25.40 -10.10
CA CYS A 122 -19.63 -26.66 -10.15
C CYS A 122 -20.03 -27.05 -11.58
N LEU A 123 -20.50 -26.08 -12.38
CA LEU A 123 -20.81 -26.30 -13.80
C LEU A 123 -19.54 -26.67 -14.59
N LEU A 124 -18.42 -25.99 -14.32
CA LEU A 124 -17.14 -26.26 -14.98
C LEU A 124 -16.61 -27.67 -14.67
N ILE A 125 -16.76 -28.13 -13.43
CA ILE A 125 -16.34 -29.49 -13.02
C ILE A 125 -17.13 -30.56 -13.77
N GLY A 126 -18.44 -30.34 -13.99
CA GLY A 126 -19.28 -31.28 -14.73
C GLY A 126 -18.87 -31.46 -16.19
N GLU A 127 -18.42 -30.39 -16.85
CA GLU A 127 -18.05 -30.40 -18.28
C GLU A 127 -16.58 -30.82 -18.52
N ILE A 128 -15.64 -30.36 -17.68
CA ILE A 128 -14.19 -30.57 -17.91
C ILE A 128 -13.67 -31.86 -17.27
N GLY A 129 -14.32 -32.33 -16.20
CA GLY A 129 -13.82 -33.45 -15.40
C GLY A 129 -12.44 -33.16 -14.77
N MET A 130 -11.51 -34.12 -14.88
CA MET A 130 -10.19 -34.06 -14.22
C MET A 130 -9.28 -32.93 -14.73
N GLY A 131 -9.52 -32.40 -15.94
CA GLY A 131 -8.78 -31.26 -16.47
C GLY A 131 -8.92 -29.98 -15.62
N PHE A 132 -9.95 -29.91 -14.79
CA PHE A 132 -10.19 -28.81 -13.85
C PHE A 132 -9.03 -28.59 -12.87
N ILE A 133 -8.29 -29.64 -12.51
CA ILE A 133 -7.20 -29.55 -11.52
C ILE A 133 -6.11 -28.56 -11.96
N PHE A 134 -5.77 -28.51 -13.25
CA PHE A 134 -4.79 -27.55 -13.77
C PHE A 134 -5.29 -26.11 -13.67
N SER A 135 -6.58 -25.88 -13.94
CA SER A 135 -7.20 -24.56 -13.80
C SER A 135 -7.27 -24.13 -12.33
N LEU A 136 -7.56 -25.07 -11.42
CA LEU A 136 -7.60 -24.81 -9.98
C LEU A 136 -6.20 -24.48 -9.44
N ALA A 137 -5.17 -25.24 -9.84
CA ALA A 137 -3.79 -25.00 -9.43
C ALA A 137 -3.30 -23.61 -9.89
N THR A 138 -3.59 -23.22 -11.13
CA THR A 138 -3.24 -21.88 -11.64
C THR A 138 -4.02 -20.76 -10.96
N ALA A 139 -5.29 -20.98 -10.59
CA ALA A 139 -6.07 -20.03 -9.80
C ALA A 139 -5.51 -19.85 -8.38
N ILE A 140 -5.14 -20.94 -7.69
CA ILE A 140 -4.53 -20.87 -6.35
C ILE A 140 -3.17 -20.17 -6.41
N LEU A 141 -2.32 -20.52 -7.38
CA LEU A 141 -1.04 -19.86 -7.59
C LEU A 141 -1.23 -18.35 -7.79
N ASN A 142 -2.24 -17.95 -8.56
CA ASN A 142 -2.53 -16.52 -8.73
C ASN A 142 -2.93 -15.85 -7.42
N LEU A 143 -3.82 -16.48 -6.66
CA LEU A 143 -4.31 -15.91 -5.41
C LEU A 143 -3.13 -15.63 -4.46
N VAL A 144 -2.18 -16.56 -4.37
CA VAL A 144 -0.96 -16.38 -3.57
C VAL A 144 -0.11 -15.21 -4.09
N LEU A 145 0.15 -15.17 -5.40
CA LEU A 145 0.96 -14.10 -6.02
C LEU A 145 0.33 -12.71 -5.86
N MET A 146 -0.98 -12.57 -6.11
CA MET A 146 -1.70 -11.31 -5.95
C MET A 146 -1.76 -10.86 -4.49
N THR A 147 -1.89 -11.80 -3.54
CA THR A 147 -1.85 -11.48 -2.10
C THR A 147 -0.46 -11.01 -1.69
N ALA A 148 0.61 -11.67 -2.17
CA ALA A 148 1.99 -11.26 -1.91
C ALA A 148 2.29 -9.86 -2.47
N ILE A 149 1.88 -9.59 -3.72
CA ILE A 149 2.02 -8.27 -4.36
C ILE A 149 1.23 -7.21 -3.58
N GLY A 150 0.00 -7.52 -3.15
CA GLY A 150 -0.81 -6.63 -2.32
C GLY A 150 -0.12 -6.27 -0.99
N PHE A 151 0.53 -7.24 -0.34
CA PHE A 151 1.28 -6.99 0.90
C PHE A 151 2.52 -6.11 0.67
N MET A 152 3.25 -6.34 -0.42
CA MET A 152 4.39 -5.49 -0.82
C MET A 152 3.92 -4.05 -1.13
N MET A 153 2.77 -3.92 -1.81
CA MET A 153 2.17 -2.64 -2.12
C MET A 153 1.75 -1.90 -0.83
N ARG A 154 1.10 -2.58 0.11
CA ARG A 154 0.75 -2.02 1.43
C ARG A 154 1.99 -1.51 2.18
N THR A 155 3.05 -2.32 2.22
CA THR A 155 4.30 -1.95 2.90
C THR A 155 4.96 -0.72 2.27
N SER A 156 5.04 -0.67 0.93
CA SER A 156 5.61 0.48 0.22
C SER A 156 4.77 1.75 0.37
N LEU A 157 3.44 1.63 0.38
CA LEU A 157 2.53 2.74 0.61
C LEU A 157 2.65 3.29 2.05
N GLY A 158 2.82 2.41 3.04
CA GLY A 158 3.09 2.81 4.43
C GLY A 158 4.40 3.58 4.57
N ALA A 159 5.45 3.15 3.88
CA ALA A 159 6.73 3.87 3.83
C ALA A 159 6.59 5.26 3.17
N PHE A 160 5.78 5.37 2.12
CA PHE A 160 5.48 6.65 1.48
C PHE A 160 4.72 7.61 2.42
N TYR A 161 3.66 7.14 3.10
CA TYR A 161 2.89 8.01 4.00
C TYR A 161 3.72 8.52 5.19
N THR A 162 4.56 7.66 5.77
CA THR A 162 5.43 8.04 6.88
C THR A 162 6.48 9.08 6.46
N THR A 163 7.14 8.90 5.31
CA THR A 163 8.11 9.87 4.80
C THR A 163 7.47 11.20 4.39
N SER A 164 6.30 11.15 3.73
CA SER A 164 5.56 12.36 3.35
C SER A 164 5.04 13.12 4.58
N GLY A 165 4.58 12.40 5.61
CA GLY A 165 4.17 12.98 6.89
C GLY A 165 5.30 13.75 7.58
N ARG A 166 6.52 13.20 7.62
CA ARG A 166 7.69 13.89 8.18
C ARG A 166 8.04 15.17 7.41
N ARG A 167 7.98 15.11 6.07
CA ARG A 167 8.23 16.31 5.23
C ARG A 167 7.21 17.42 5.52
N LEU A 168 5.94 17.06 5.69
CA LEU A 168 4.89 18.02 6.03
C LEU A 168 5.09 18.61 7.43
N GLN A 169 5.47 17.80 8.41
CA GLN A 169 5.77 18.29 9.76
C GLN A 169 6.96 19.25 9.74
N PHE A 170 8.06 18.87 9.09
CA PHE A 170 9.23 19.74 8.93
C PHE A 170 8.86 21.07 8.25
N LEU A 171 8.01 21.01 7.22
CA LEU A 171 7.52 22.22 6.55
C LEU A 171 6.70 23.11 7.51
N GLN A 172 5.86 22.53 8.37
CA GLN A 172 5.10 23.28 9.37
C GLN A 172 6.03 23.98 10.38
N GLU A 173 7.07 23.29 10.85
CA GLU A 173 8.08 23.86 11.76
C GLU A 173 8.85 25.01 11.09
N VAL A 174 9.25 24.84 9.82
CA VAL A 174 9.92 25.88 9.02
C VAL A 174 9.02 27.11 8.83
N LEU A 175 7.72 26.90 8.56
CA LEU A 175 6.76 27.99 8.39
C LEU A 175 6.52 28.73 9.72
N ALA A 176 6.44 28.02 10.84
CA ALA A 176 6.33 28.63 12.16
C ALA A 176 7.59 29.44 12.54
N GLY A 177 8.77 28.95 12.16
CA GLY A 177 10.07 29.55 12.44
C GLY A 177 10.60 30.54 11.39
N ILE A 178 9.80 30.95 10.41
CA ILE A 178 10.31 31.63 9.20
C ILE A 178 11.08 32.92 9.48
N ARG A 179 10.68 33.70 10.48
CA ARG A 179 11.39 34.94 10.85
C ARG A 179 12.79 34.65 11.41
N PHE A 180 12.93 33.60 12.20
CA PHE A 180 14.21 33.18 12.77
C PHE A 180 15.15 32.68 11.66
N ILE A 181 14.63 31.80 10.78
CA ILE A 181 15.40 31.25 9.65
C ILE A 181 15.94 32.38 8.75
N LYS A 182 15.10 33.39 8.47
CA LYS A 182 15.49 34.59 7.71
C LYS A 182 16.49 35.46 8.45
N GLY A 183 16.29 35.68 9.75
CA GLY A 183 17.20 36.46 10.58
C GLY A 183 18.61 35.86 10.67
N CYS A 184 18.71 34.53 10.65
CA CYS A 184 19.99 33.81 10.68
C CYS A 184 20.58 33.53 9.29
N GLY A 185 19.88 33.83 8.19
CA GLY A 185 20.34 33.50 6.83
C GLY A 185 20.45 32.00 6.55
N ALA A 186 19.75 31.15 7.31
CA ALA A 186 19.86 29.69 7.25
C ALA A 186 18.97 29.03 6.17
N GLU A 187 18.44 29.81 5.22
CA GLU A 187 17.49 29.34 4.21
C GLU A 187 18.04 28.19 3.35
N GLN A 188 19.32 28.26 3.00
CA GLN A 188 19.94 27.27 2.13
C GLN A 188 20.06 25.89 2.82
N ILE A 189 20.36 25.86 4.12
CA ILE A 189 20.44 24.63 4.91
C ILE A 189 19.05 23.96 4.98
N VAL A 190 18.01 24.75 5.26
CA VAL A 190 16.62 24.26 5.31
C VAL A 190 16.17 23.74 3.96
N LYS A 191 16.53 24.44 2.88
CA LYS A 191 16.24 24.04 1.51
C LYS A 191 16.89 22.70 1.16
N ASP A 192 18.18 22.52 1.46
CA ASP A 192 18.91 21.29 1.17
C ASP A 192 18.33 20.10 1.95
N ARG A 193 17.92 20.32 3.22
CA ARG A 193 17.19 19.32 4.01
C ARG A 193 15.85 18.93 3.39
N MET A 194 15.09 19.92 2.92
CA MET A 194 13.80 19.66 2.26
C MET A 194 13.99 18.86 0.95
N PHE A 195 15.06 19.10 0.20
CA PHE A 195 15.39 18.30 -0.99
C PHE A 195 15.77 16.87 -0.66
N THR A 196 16.57 16.65 0.39
CA THR A 196 16.91 15.28 0.83
C THR A 196 15.67 14.50 1.26
N ALA A 197 14.77 15.12 2.04
CA ALA A 197 13.50 14.50 2.40
C ALA A 197 12.62 14.20 1.17
N ARG A 198 12.58 15.11 0.19
CA ARG A 198 11.85 14.92 -1.06
C ARG A 198 12.44 13.78 -1.91
N ALA A 199 13.75 13.61 -1.93
CA ALA A 199 14.40 12.53 -2.66
C ALA A 199 13.99 11.16 -2.10
N LEU A 200 13.95 11.01 -0.76
CA LEU A 200 13.48 9.80 -0.10
C LEU A 200 12.00 9.50 -0.41
N GLU A 201 11.15 10.52 -0.40
CA GLU A 201 9.73 10.40 -0.80
C GLU A 201 9.61 9.87 -2.24
N ILE A 202 10.37 10.44 -3.19
CA ILE A 202 10.36 10.01 -4.59
C ILE A 202 10.84 8.55 -4.72
N MET A 203 11.89 8.15 -3.99
CA MET A 203 12.36 6.75 -4.01
C MET A 203 11.30 5.77 -3.50
N SER A 204 10.54 6.13 -2.46
CA SER A 204 9.44 5.29 -1.96
C SER A 204 8.28 5.21 -2.96
N LEU A 205 7.99 6.33 -3.63
CA LEU A 205 6.94 6.42 -4.65
C LEU A 205 7.27 5.60 -5.90
N ASP A 206 8.54 5.60 -6.33
CA ASP A 206 9.01 4.82 -7.47
C ASP A 206 8.88 3.30 -7.22
N LYS A 207 9.25 2.85 -6.01
CA LYS A 207 9.01 1.45 -5.57
C LYS A 207 7.53 1.10 -5.62
N PHE A 208 6.66 1.97 -5.12
CA PHE A 208 5.21 1.77 -5.15
C PHE A 208 4.68 1.63 -6.59
N TYR A 209 5.05 2.53 -7.50
CA TYR A 209 4.60 2.44 -8.89
C TYR A 209 5.15 1.23 -9.62
N THR A 210 6.37 0.80 -9.32
CA THR A 210 6.95 -0.42 -9.87
C THR A 210 6.12 -1.65 -9.46
N ILE A 211 5.77 -1.77 -8.18
CA ILE A 211 4.91 -2.84 -7.67
C ILE A 211 3.51 -2.76 -8.30
N GLN A 212 2.96 -1.56 -8.46
CA GLN A 212 1.67 -1.34 -9.12
C GLN A 212 1.66 -1.80 -10.58
N CYS A 213 2.75 -1.56 -11.32
CA CYS A 213 2.92 -2.06 -12.67
C CYS A 213 2.92 -3.59 -12.72
N TYR A 214 3.61 -4.26 -11.79
CA TYR A 214 3.57 -5.72 -11.69
C TYR A 214 2.16 -6.23 -11.39
N MET A 215 1.43 -5.58 -10.47
CA MET A 215 0.03 -5.92 -10.20
C MET A 215 -0.84 -5.82 -11.46
N PHE A 216 -0.66 -4.76 -12.25
CA PHE A 216 -1.42 -4.55 -13.49
C PHE A 216 -1.10 -5.61 -14.55
N ILE A 217 0.19 -5.93 -14.73
CA ILE A 217 0.64 -6.99 -15.64
C ILE A 217 0.02 -8.33 -15.24
N MET A 218 0.07 -8.68 -13.96
CA MET A 218 -0.53 -9.92 -13.46
C MET A 218 -2.05 -9.93 -13.67
N SER A 219 -2.73 -8.82 -13.37
CA SER A 219 -4.17 -8.70 -13.57
C SER A 219 -4.61 -8.86 -15.02
N LEU A 220 -3.79 -8.43 -15.99
CA LEU A 220 -4.11 -8.53 -17.42
C LEU A 220 -3.73 -9.88 -18.04
N GLN A 221 -2.57 -10.44 -17.68
CA GLN A 221 -2.06 -11.66 -18.31
C GLN A 221 -2.68 -12.92 -17.73
N LEU A 222 -3.06 -12.90 -16.46
CA LEU A 222 -3.52 -14.12 -15.81
C LEU A 222 -4.81 -14.72 -16.34
N PRO A 223 -5.84 -13.92 -16.68
CA PRO A 223 -6.98 -14.40 -17.45
C PRO A 223 -6.60 -15.33 -18.62
N ARG A 224 -5.57 -14.93 -19.38
CA ARG A 224 -5.08 -15.66 -20.55
C ARG A 224 -4.38 -16.96 -20.14
N LEU A 225 -3.54 -16.90 -19.10
CA LEU A 225 -2.85 -18.07 -18.56
C LEU A 225 -3.85 -19.11 -18.00
N TYR A 226 -4.93 -18.65 -17.36
CA TYR A 226 -5.98 -19.52 -16.84
C TYR A 226 -6.68 -20.32 -17.95
N ILE A 227 -7.07 -19.64 -19.04
CA ILE A 227 -7.68 -20.32 -20.20
C ILE A 227 -6.70 -21.30 -20.83
N LEU A 228 -5.45 -20.89 -21.06
CA LEU A 228 -4.42 -21.75 -21.64
C LEU A 228 -4.15 -22.98 -20.77
N ALA A 229 -4.07 -22.82 -19.45
CA ALA A 229 -3.88 -23.93 -18.53
C ALA A 229 -5.09 -24.87 -18.49
N SER A 230 -6.31 -24.33 -18.53
CA SER A 230 -7.52 -25.15 -18.56
C SER A 230 -7.66 -25.95 -19.87
N LEU A 231 -7.41 -25.32 -21.02
CA LEU A 231 -7.44 -26.00 -22.33
C LEU A 231 -6.29 -26.99 -22.46
N GLY A 232 -5.10 -26.64 -21.97
CA GLY A 232 -3.95 -27.55 -21.93
C GLY A 232 -4.20 -28.77 -21.07
N GLY A 233 -4.80 -28.58 -19.88
CA GLY A 233 -5.22 -29.68 -19.01
C GLY A 233 -6.26 -30.59 -19.67
N TYR A 234 -7.25 -30.00 -20.35
CA TYR A 234 -8.25 -30.76 -21.09
C TYR A 234 -7.63 -31.59 -22.23
N ALA A 235 -6.75 -30.98 -23.05
CA ALA A 235 -6.06 -31.66 -24.14
C ALA A 235 -5.19 -32.83 -23.65
N PHE A 236 -4.56 -32.67 -22.47
CA PHE A 236 -3.71 -33.69 -21.87
C PHE A 236 -4.51 -34.94 -21.45
N PHE A 237 -5.67 -34.78 -20.82
CA PHE A 237 -6.46 -35.93 -20.34
C PHE A 237 -7.25 -36.65 -21.45
N HIS A 238 -7.72 -35.94 -22.47
CA HIS A 238 -8.50 -36.52 -23.56
C HIS A 238 -7.67 -37.12 -24.71
N HIS A 239 -6.36 -37.34 -24.51
CA HIS A 239 -5.45 -38.00 -25.44
C HIS A 239 -5.57 -37.51 -26.91
N GLY A 240 -5.87 -36.21 -27.09
CA GLY A 240 -5.94 -35.56 -28.40
C GLY A 240 -7.25 -35.74 -29.20
N VAL A 241 -8.22 -36.54 -28.74
CA VAL A 241 -9.53 -36.64 -29.42
C VAL A 241 -10.45 -35.55 -28.89
N VAL A 242 -10.20 -34.32 -29.32
CA VAL A 242 -11.01 -33.17 -28.91
C VAL A 242 -11.97 -32.78 -30.02
N GLU A 243 -13.27 -32.92 -29.76
CA GLU A 243 -14.29 -32.45 -30.68
C GLU A 243 -14.35 -30.90 -30.64
N PRO A 244 -14.25 -30.20 -31.79
CA PRO A 244 -14.28 -28.74 -31.84
C PRO A 244 -15.55 -28.14 -31.22
N THR A 245 -16.66 -28.85 -31.31
CA THR A 245 -17.95 -28.47 -30.73
C THR A 245 -17.84 -28.24 -29.22
N VAL A 246 -17.11 -29.10 -28.51
CA VAL A 246 -16.94 -29.04 -27.05
C VAL A 246 -16.03 -27.87 -26.65
N ILE A 247 -14.96 -27.60 -27.42
CA ILE A 247 -14.11 -26.42 -27.15
C ILE A 247 -14.92 -25.13 -27.27
N MET A 248 -15.76 -25.03 -28.31
CA MET A 248 -16.55 -23.83 -28.57
C MET A 248 -17.63 -23.58 -27.50
N SER A 249 -18.21 -24.63 -26.91
CA SER A 249 -19.14 -24.49 -25.78
C SER A 249 -18.44 -24.19 -24.45
N LEU A 250 -17.21 -24.69 -24.28
CA LEU A 250 -16.42 -24.55 -23.05
C LEU A 250 -15.75 -23.18 -22.91
N LEU A 251 -15.43 -22.51 -24.03
CA LEU A 251 -14.76 -21.22 -24.03
C LEU A 251 -15.59 -20.10 -23.35
N PRO A 252 -16.90 -19.92 -23.63
CA PRO A 252 -17.75 -18.98 -22.89
C PRO A 252 -17.82 -19.28 -21.40
N LEU A 253 -17.87 -20.56 -21.02
CA LEU A 253 -17.91 -20.99 -19.62
C LEU A 253 -16.60 -20.63 -18.90
N LEU A 254 -15.45 -20.88 -19.53
CA LEU A 254 -14.14 -20.45 -19.02
C LEU A 254 -14.04 -18.92 -18.89
N MET A 255 -14.52 -18.16 -19.87
CA MET A 255 -14.54 -16.70 -19.81
C MET A 255 -15.40 -16.18 -18.65
N SER A 256 -16.54 -16.83 -18.39
CA SER A 256 -17.40 -16.50 -17.25
C SER A 256 -16.72 -16.78 -15.91
N VAL A 257 -16.12 -17.96 -15.75
CA VAL A 257 -15.38 -18.33 -14.53
C VAL A 257 -14.19 -17.39 -14.32
N GLN A 258 -13.45 -17.10 -15.39
CA GLN A 258 -12.35 -16.14 -15.38
C GLN A 258 -12.79 -14.76 -14.91
N GLY A 259 -13.93 -14.27 -15.40
CA GLY A 259 -14.50 -12.99 -14.96
C GLY A 259 -14.82 -12.99 -13.46
N ALA A 260 -15.44 -14.06 -12.96
CA ALA A 260 -15.75 -14.20 -11.53
C ALA A 260 -14.47 -14.25 -10.67
N ILE A 261 -13.47 -15.03 -11.09
CA ILE A 261 -12.17 -15.13 -10.44
C ILE A 261 -11.46 -13.77 -10.40
N ALA A 262 -11.43 -13.04 -11.52
CA ALA A 262 -10.80 -11.73 -11.60
C ALA A 262 -11.45 -10.71 -10.66
N VAL A 263 -12.79 -10.72 -10.55
CA VAL A 263 -13.52 -9.88 -9.60
C VAL A 263 -13.15 -10.22 -8.16
N VAL A 264 -13.14 -11.51 -7.80
CA VAL A 264 -12.76 -11.94 -6.43
C VAL A 264 -11.32 -11.54 -6.10
N PHE A 265 -10.39 -11.71 -7.03
CA PHE A 265 -8.99 -11.31 -6.83
C PHE A 265 -8.83 -9.80 -6.68
N SER A 266 -9.54 -9.00 -7.48
CA SER A 266 -9.55 -7.54 -7.32
C SER A 266 -10.08 -7.13 -5.95
N LEU A 267 -11.12 -7.81 -5.43
CA LEU A 267 -11.66 -7.56 -4.10
C LEU A 267 -10.69 -7.92 -2.98
N ILE A 268 -9.96 -9.03 -3.11
CA ILE A 268 -8.92 -9.41 -2.13
C ILE A 268 -7.84 -8.35 -2.08
N THR A 269 -7.33 -7.88 -3.23
CA THR A 269 -6.29 -6.84 -3.22
C THR A 269 -6.79 -5.54 -2.61
N MET A 270 -8.03 -5.12 -2.91
CA MET A 270 -8.66 -3.96 -2.26
C MET A 270 -8.75 -4.13 -0.74
N LEU A 271 -9.06 -5.34 -0.26
CA LEU A 271 -9.17 -5.63 1.17
C LEU A 271 -7.80 -5.68 1.86
N VAL A 272 -6.76 -6.16 1.18
CA VAL A 272 -5.38 -6.17 1.71
C VAL A 272 -4.79 -4.76 1.77
N LEU A 273 -5.18 -3.88 0.84
CA LEU A 273 -4.73 -2.49 0.79
C LEU A 273 -5.41 -1.57 1.81
N ALA A 274 -6.62 -1.92 2.24
CA ALA A 274 -7.30 -1.26 3.35
C ALA A 274 -6.73 -1.69 4.72
#